data_AF-A0A558DG64-F1
#
_entry.id   AF-A0A558DG64-F1
#
_cell.length_a   1.000
_cell.length_b   1.000
_cell.length_c   1.000
_cell.angle_alpha   90.00
_cell.angle_beta   90.00
_cell.angle_gamma   90.00
#
_symmetry.space_group_name_H-M   'P 1'
#
loop_
_entity.id
_entity.type
_entity.pdbx_description
1 polymer ?
#
loop_
_entity_poly.entity_id
_entity_poly.type
_entity_poly.pdbx_seq_one_letter_code
_entity_poly.pdbx_strand_id
1 'polypeptide(L)' 'MKLANQEAERRIGQHMLLSWYDRDRDFESPQHASECHVNSAIPGYVDYALYRGATLRIDFQQGRFVFFYLLIDL' A
#
# COMPACT_ATOMS: atom_id res chain seq x y z
N MET A 1 4.50 -7.84 -5.72
CA MET A 1 4.90 -6.51 -6.25
C MET A 1 4.73 -6.37 -7.76
N LYS A 2 5.42 -7.13 -8.64
CA LYS A 2 5.36 -6.93 -10.10
C LYS A 2 3.95 -6.77 -10.71
N LEU A 3 3.02 -7.67 -10.38
CA LEU A 3 1.63 -7.60 -10.86
C LEU A 3 0.89 -6.35 -10.36
N ALA A 4 1.17 -5.92 -9.13
CA ALA A 4 0.57 -4.73 -8.55
C ALA A 4 1.04 -3.46 -9.28
N ASN A 5 2.36 -3.35 -9.56
CA ASN A 5 2.91 -2.21 -10.29
C ASN A 5 2.37 -2.14 -11.73
N GLN A 6 2.25 -3.29 -12.40
CA GLN A 6 1.66 -3.34 -13.75
C GLN A 6 0.21 -2.86 -13.76
N GLU A 7 -0.57 -3.28 -12.76
CA GLU A 7 -1.95 -2.85 -12.63
C GLU A 7 -2.08 -1.37 -12.23
N ALA A 8 -1.14 -0.84 -11.44
CA ALA A 8 -1.06 0.58 -11.14
C ALA A 8 -0.74 1.41 -12.39
N GLU A 9 0.28 1.03 -13.16
CA GLU A 9 0.63 1.67 -14.43
C GLU A 9 -0.58 1.71 -15.38
N ARG A 10 -1.32 0.61 -15.49
CA ARG A 10 -2.50 0.52 -16.36
C ARG A 10 -3.64 1.45 -15.94
N ARG A 11 -3.77 1.74 -14.64
CA ARG A 11 -4.90 2.53 -14.10
C ARG A 11 -4.60 4.01 -13.98
N ILE A 12 -3.40 4.35 -13.54
CA ILE A 12 -3.02 5.73 -13.18
C ILE A 12 -1.74 6.19 -13.89
N GLY A 13 -1.16 5.41 -14.80
CA GLY A 13 0.07 5.79 -15.50
C GLY A 13 1.24 5.91 -14.52
N GLN A 14 1.97 7.03 -14.58
CA GLN A 14 3.14 7.27 -13.74
C GLN A 14 2.76 7.32 -12.26
N HIS A 15 3.46 6.52 -11.46
CA HIS A 15 3.04 6.24 -10.09
C HIS A 15 4.22 5.97 -9.15
N MET A 16 3.98 6.19 -7.87
CA MET A 16 4.89 5.82 -6.77
C MET A 16 4.21 4.82 -5.86
N LEU A 17 4.88 3.71 -5.54
CA LEU A 17 4.44 2.80 -4.47
C LEU A 17 4.76 3.43 -3.11
N LEU A 18 3.74 3.70 -2.29
CA LEU A 18 3.90 4.31 -0.97
C LEU A 18 4.04 3.27 0.14
N SER A 19 3.14 2.29 0.15
CA SER A 19 3.13 1.24 1.16
C SER A 19 2.59 -0.08 0.63
N TRP A 20 2.93 -1.16 1.32
CA TRP A 20 2.39 -2.48 1.03
C TRP A 20 2.32 -3.35 2.28
N TYR A 21 1.49 -4.39 2.20
CA TYR A 21 1.33 -5.45 3.19
C TYR A 21 1.27 -6.83 2.53
N ASP A 22 1.96 -7.78 3.12
CA ASP A 22 1.98 -9.22 2.78
C ASP A 22 1.52 -10.00 4.02
N ARG A 23 0.29 -10.52 3.97
CA ARG A 23 -0.33 -11.25 5.08
C ARG A 23 0.36 -12.59 5.34
N ASP A 24 0.91 -13.25 4.32
CA ASP A 24 1.47 -14.59 4.49
C ASP A 24 2.71 -14.57 5.38
N ARG A 25 3.45 -13.47 5.34
CA ARG A 25 4.68 -13.25 6.13
C ARG A 25 4.46 -12.30 7.29
N ASP A 26 3.28 -11.68 7.36
CA ASP A 26 2.95 -10.55 8.21
C ASP A 26 3.97 -9.40 8.10
N PHE A 27 4.35 -9.09 6.85
CA PHE A 27 5.35 -8.07 6.55
C PHE A 27 4.70 -6.86 5.89
N GLU A 28 5.28 -5.70 6.15
CA GLU A 28 4.84 -4.43 5.57
C GLU A 28 6.01 -3.51 5.24
N SER A 29 5.71 -2.53 4.40
CA SER A 29 6.56 -1.37 4.18
C SER A 29 5.69 -0.10 4.22
N PRO A 30 6.09 0.96 4.93
CA PRO A 30 7.27 1.03 5.82
C PRO A 30 7.23 -0.01 6.95
N GLN A 31 8.40 -0.52 7.33
CA GLN A 31 8.53 -1.62 8.28
C GLN A 31 8.15 -1.17 9.70
N HIS A 32 7.42 -2.00 10.45
CA HIS A 32 6.91 -1.72 11.80
C HIS A 32 5.96 -0.50 11.91
N ALA A 33 5.41 -0.01 10.80
CA ALA A 33 4.44 1.08 10.84
C ALA A 33 3.23 0.70 11.71
N SER A 34 2.77 -0.55 11.64
CA SER A 34 1.65 -1.08 12.41
C SER A 34 1.98 -1.31 13.89
N GLU A 35 3.25 -1.47 14.28
CA GLU A 35 3.64 -1.63 15.69
C GLU A 35 3.45 -0.33 16.48
N CYS A 36 3.66 0.83 15.84
CA CYS A 36 3.30 2.13 16.41
C CYS A 36 1.77 2.31 16.55
N HIS A 37 0.98 1.45 15.88
CA HIS A 37 -0.48 1.51 15.77
C HIS A 37 -1.17 0.31 16.46
N VAL A 38 -0.51 -0.39 17.39
CA VAL A 38 -1.02 -1.61 18.05
C VAL A 38 -2.42 -1.44 18.69
N ASN A 39 -2.84 -0.21 19.01
CA ASN A 39 -4.18 0.11 19.53
C ASN A 39 -5.04 0.95 18.57
N SER A 40 -4.65 1.11 17.31
CA SER A 40 -5.39 1.85 16.29
C SER A 40 -6.32 0.92 15.52
N ALA A 41 -7.49 1.43 15.13
CA ALA A 41 -8.40 0.74 14.23
C ALA A 41 -7.86 0.61 12.79
N ILE A 42 -6.80 1.37 12.46
CA ILE A 42 -6.20 1.43 11.12
C ILE A 42 -4.77 0.89 11.18
N PRO A 43 -4.42 -0.14 10.38
CA PRO A 43 -3.05 -0.62 10.28
C PRO A 43 -2.09 0.48 9.81
N GLY A 44 -0.85 0.46 10.29
CA GLY A 44 0.11 1.54 10.05
C GLY A 44 0.50 1.72 8.58
N TYR A 45 0.62 0.63 7.82
CA TYR A 45 0.86 0.73 6.36
C TYR A 45 -0.29 1.42 5.61
N VAL A 46 -1.53 1.30 6.11
CA VAL A 46 -2.71 1.96 5.54
C VAL A 46 -2.69 3.44 5.91
N ASP A 47 -2.50 3.75 7.19
CA ASP A 47 -2.48 5.12 7.67
C ASP A 47 -1.35 5.93 7.00
N TYR A 48 -0.16 5.35 6.90
CA TYR A 48 0.98 5.95 6.19
C TYR A 48 0.63 6.29 4.73
N ALA A 49 0.02 5.36 4.00
CA ALA A 49 -0.36 5.60 2.61
C ALA A 49 -1.38 6.74 2.47
N LEU A 50 -2.41 6.73 3.31
CA LEU A 50 -3.45 7.76 3.28
C LEU A 50 -2.87 9.13 3.63
N TYR A 51 -2.03 9.22 4.66
CA TYR A 51 -1.36 10.45 5.06
C TYR A 51 -0.43 11.00 3.96
N ARG A 52 0.19 10.11 3.17
CA ARG A 52 1.05 10.46 2.03
C ARG A 52 0.28 10.69 0.72
N GLY A 53 -1.04 10.67 0.75
CA GLY A 53 -1.88 11.02 -0.39
C GLY A 53 -2.07 9.89 -1.40
N ALA A 54 -2.00 8.61 -0.99
CA ALA A 54 -2.30 7.49 -1.88
C ALA A 54 -3.65 7.67 -2.57
N THR A 55 -3.65 7.58 -3.90
CA THR A 55 -4.83 7.75 -4.75
C THR A 55 -5.37 6.41 -5.29
N LEU A 56 -4.57 5.34 -5.20
CA LEU A 56 -4.95 4.01 -5.67
C LEU A 56 -4.57 2.93 -4.65
N ARG A 57 -5.54 2.11 -4.26
CA ARG A 57 -5.34 0.85 -3.53
C ARG A 57 -5.53 -0.32 -4.49
N ILE A 58 -4.59 -1.27 -4.48
CA ILE A 58 -4.70 -2.55 -5.16
C ILE A 58 -4.69 -3.66 -4.12
N ASP A 59 -5.74 -4.47 -4.13
CA ASP A 59 -5.96 -5.59 -3.22
C ASP A 59 -5.96 -6.89 -4.00
N PHE A 60 -5.09 -7.82 -3.61
CA PHE A 60 -5.07 -9.18 -4.15
C PHE A 60 -5.53 -10.17 -3.10
N GLN A 61 -6.42 -11.07 -3.54
CA GLN A 61 -6.90 -12.22 -2.77
C GLN A 61 -7.45 -11.83 -1.39
N GLN A 62 -8.30 -10.79 -1.35
CA GLN A 62 -9.04 -10.37 -0.14
C GLN A 62 -8.09 -9.98 1.00
N GLY A 63 -7.15 -9.10 0.68
CA GLY A 63 -6.20 -8.51 1.59
C GLY A 63 -5.00 -9.39 1.91
N ARG A 64 -4.76 -10.47 1.15
CA ARG A 64 -3.53 -11.26 1.28
C ARG A 64 -2.31 -10.42 0.89
N PHE A 65 -2.45 -9.62 -0.18
CA PHE A 65 -1.46 -8.59 -0.53
C PHE A 65 -2.17 -7.28 -0.81
N VAL A 66 -1.73 -6.20 -0.16
CA VAL A 66 -2.30 -4.87 -0.34
C VAL A 66 -1.19 -3.90 -0.72
N PHE A 67 -1.45 -3.04 -1.72
CA PHE A 67 -0.50 -2.05 -2.20
C PHE A 67 -1.21 -0.69 -2.34
N PHE A 68 -0.53 0.37 -1.94
CA PHE A 68 -1.01 1.74 -2.07
C PHE A 68 -0.07 2.57 -2.93
N TYR A 69 -0.64 3.28 -3.90
CA TYR A 69 0.09 4.08 -4.86
C TYR A 69 -0.37 5.53 -4.85
N LEU A 70 0.59 6.42 -5.09
CA LEU A 70 0.37 7.83 -5.40
C LEU A 70 0.49 8.02 -6.91
N LEU A 71 -0.52 8.65 -7.52
CA LEU A 71 -0.44 9.20 -8.88
C LEU A 71 0.58 10.33 -8.89
N ILE A 72 1.49 10.31 -9.87
CA ILE A 72 2.41 11.42 -10.13
C ILE A 72 1.97 12.05 -11.45
N ASP A 73 1.44 13.27 -11.40
CA ASP A 73 1.33 14.10 -12.60
C ASP A 73 2.74 14.63 -12.92
N LEU A 74 3.23 14.29 -14.12
CA LEU A 74 4.47 14.80 -14.70
C LEU A 74 4.17 15.98 -15.64
#